data_AF-A0A2V7PVW2-F1
#
_entry.id   AF-A0A2V7PVW2-F1
#
_cell.length_a   1.000
_cell.length_b   1.000
_cell.length_c   1.000
_cell.angle_alpha   90.00
_cell.angle_beta   90.00
_cell.angle_gamma   90.00
#
_symmetry.space_group_name_H-M   'P 1'
#
loop_
_entity.id
_entity.type
_entity.pdbx_description
1 polymer ?
#
loop_
_entity_poly.entity_id
_entity_poly.type
_entity_poly.pdbx_seq_one_letter_code
_entity_poly.pdbx_strand_id
1 'polypeptide(L)'
;MNKQTQFTLVLGGGGMKGVAHVGVLQALTERGLVPSQIVGSSVGALVGAAWSAGKSIAELREIAIGLVRKDIFAVAHADMAFKRMRSPALFRREPLDHLLHRLVGDITFQDLGNPLIVNTVDLNSGMQVFWGLEGLDEVPVKDAVFASCALPGYLPPREIRGRFYMDGATVDNLPVGTARILGADVIIAVDVSASNALRADTQDEGFASVFARAAEIAMQSILELRLREWTTPPIYYIHPRVEHISAFDFDHLREVVEEGYRATVAALDQPEEWPGPGDAGVHPRRPVTVRVQRERCIGCGACLVQAPPGMFVLDAQGKAVVTRPDQEWSPIDGEFIRHCPTYAISARPAATAKAAGAAS
;
A
#
# COMPACT_ATOMS: atom_id res chain seq x y z
N MET A 1 -20.75 -3.06 -8.02
CA MET A 1 -20.06 -4.04 -8.89
C MET A 1 -21.02 -5.16 -9.27
N ASN A 2 -21.14 -5.53 -10.55
CA ASN A 2 -21.95 -6.67 -10.97
C ASN A 2 -21.22 -7.97 -10.57
N LYS A 3 -21.93 -9.05 -10.23
CA LYS A 3 -21.32 -10.36 -9.90
C LYS A 3 -20.48 -10.97 -11.04
N GLN A 4 -20.58 -10.42 -12.25
CA GLN A 4 -19.81 -10.84 -13.43
C GLN A 4 -18.50 -10.06 -13.63
N THR A 5 -18.26 -8.96 -12.92
CA THR A 5 -17.04 -8.16 -13.08
C THR A 5 -15.84 -8.91 -12.50
N GLN A 6 -14.82 -9.18 -13.32
CA GLN A 6 -13.59 -9.79 -12.82
C GLN A 6 -12.68 -8.73 -12.24
N PHE A 7 -12.46 -8.78 -10.92
CA PHE A 7 -11.57 -7.85 -10.26
C PHE A 7 -10.34 -8.55 -9.69
N THR A 8 -9.21 -7.86 -9.79
CA THR A 8 -7.97 -8.24 -9.11
C THR A 8 -7.85 -7.48 -7.81
N LEU A 9 -7.57 -8.19 -6.73
CA LEU A 9 -7.29 -7.58 -5.43
C LEU A 9 -5.79 -7.37 -5.29
N VAL A 10 -5.36 -6.11 -5.20
CA VAL A 10 -3.96 -5.73 -5.01
C VAL A 10 -3.75 -5.33 -3.55
N LEU A 11 -2.91 -6.08 -2.83
CA LEU A 11 -2.62 -5.88 -1.42
C LEU A 11 -1.22 -5.28 -1.26
N GLY A 12 -1.16 -4.01 -0.85
CA GLY A 12 0.10 -3.29 -0.71
C GLY A 12 0.93 -3.70 0.50
N GLY A 13 2.22 -3.34 0.48
CA GLY A 13 3.11 -3.48 1.63
C GLY A 13 2.89 -2.37 2.68
N GLY A 14 3.36 -2.63 3.90
CA GLY A 14 3.23 -1.66 5.01
C GLY A 14 3.64 -2.17 6.40
N GLY A 15 4.45 -3.25 6.47
CA GLY A 15 4.80 -3.90 7.73
C GLY A 15 3.56 -4.38 8.49
N MET A 16 3.50 -4.16 9.80
CA MET A 16 2.37 -4.60 10.63
C MET A 16 1.05 -3.93 10.27
N LYS A 17 1.05 -2.76 9.63
CA LYS A 17 -0.18 -2.12 9.11
C LYS A 17 -0.91 -3.01 8.09
N GLY A 18 -0.19 -3.92 7.43
CA GLY A 18 -0.79 -4.85 6.48
C GLY A 18 -1.69 -5.92 7.08
N VAL A 19 -1.77 -6.07 8.40
CA VAL A 19 -2.82 -6.93 8.97
C VAL A 19 -4.23 -6.38 8.69
N ALA A 20 -4.35 -5.11 8.29
CA ALA A 20 -5.61 -4.52 7.81
C ALA A 20 -6.19 -5.31 6.62
N HIS A 21 -5.34 -5.94 5.81
CA HIS A 21 -5.77 -6.79 4.69
C HIS A 21 -6.67 -7.94 5.13
N VAL A 22 -6.54 -8.43 6.38
CA VAL A 22 -7.45 -9.45 6.94
C VAL A 22 -8.87 -8.88 7.05
N GLY A 23 -9.01 -7.64 7.53
CA GLY A 23 -10.30 -6.95 7.60
C GLY A 23 -10.88 -6.64 6.21
N VAL A 24 -10.02 -6.33 5.23
CA VAL A 24 -10.45 -6.16 3.84
C VAL A 24 -11.03 -7.47 3.28
N LEU A 25 -10.30 -8.58 3.42
CA LEU A 25 -10.76 -9.89 2.98
C LEU A 25 -12.06 -10.30 3.69
N GLN A 26 -12.20 -9.98 4.98
CA GLN A 26 -13.45 -10.19 5.72
C GLN A 26 -14.62 -9.46 5.06
N ALA A 27 -14.51 -8.14 4.85
CA ALA A 27 -15.58 -7.33 4.28
C ALA A 27 -15.97 -7.76 2.85
N LEU A 28 -14.98 -8.11 2.01
CA LEU A 28 -15.23 -8.64 0.67
C LEU A 28 -15.95 -10.00 0.71
N THR A 29 -15.49 -10.91 1.57
CA THR A 29 -16.07 -12.25 1.73
C THR A 29 -17.51 -12.19 2.22
N GLU A 30 -17.82 -11.34 3.20
CA GLU A 30 -19.18 -11.14 3.71
C GLU A 30 -20.16 -10.59 2.66
N ARG A 31 -19.66 -9.86 1.66
CA ARG A 31 -20.44 -9.39 0.50
C ARG A 31 -20.47 -10.37 -0.66
N GLY A 32 -19.85 -11.55 -0.51
CA GLY A 32 -19.75 -12.56 -1.56
C GLY A 32 -18.90 -12.12 -2.75
N LEU A 33 -17.97 -11.20 -2.54
CA LEU A 33 -17.03 -10.71 -3.56
C LEU A 33 -15.72 -11.47 -3.43
N VAL A 34 -15.46 -12.37 -4.38
CA VAL A 34 -14.24 -13.17 -4.44
C VAL A 34 -13.37 -12.64 -5.58
N PRO A 35 -12.11 -12.24 -5.33
CA PRO A 35 -11.22 -11.78 -6.38
C PRO A 35 -10.91 -12.92 -7.36
N SER A 36 -10.76 -12.60 -8.66
CA SER A 36 -10.28 -13.57 -9.64
C SER A 36 -8.84 -13.99 -9.37
N GLN A 37 -8.05 -13.07 -8.81
CA GLN A 37 -6.68 -13.27 -8.38
C GLN A 37 -6.24 -12.19 -7.38
N ILE A 38 -5.17 -12.48 -6.65
CA ILE A 38 -4.55 -11.57 -5.71
C ILE A 38 -3.16 -11.23 -6.19
N VAL A 39 -2.77 -9.95 -6.11
CA VAL A 39 -1.38 -9.52 -6.26
C VAL A 39 -0.94 -8.90 -4.95
N GLY A 40 0.14 -9.39 -4.36
CA GLY A 40 0.62 -8.92 -3.06
C GLY A 40 2.07 -8.44 -3.08
N SER A 41 2.38 -7.46 -2.24
CA SER A 41 3.75 -7.07 -1.90
C SER A 41 3.94 -7.11 -0.38
N SER A 42 5.06 -7.67 0.08
CA SER A 42 5.41 -7.75 1.50
C SER A 42 4.31 -8.41 2.33
N VAL A 43 3.90 -7.80 3.44
CA VAL A 43 2.75 -8.24 4.25
C VAL A 43 1.47 -8.49 3.43
N GLY A 44 1.23 -7.76 2.33
CA GLY A 44 0.10 -8.01 1.43
C GLY A 44 0.20 -9.37 0.72
N ALA A 45 1.41 -9.77 0.31
CA ALA A 45 1.69 -11.11 -0.20
C ALA A 45 1.50 -12.17 0.89
N LEU A 46 1.92 -11.90 2.12
CA LEU A 46 1.77 -12.82 3.24
C LEU A 46 0.30 -13.10 3.56
N VAL A 47 -0.52 -12.06 3.72
CA VAL A 47 -1.95 -12.22 4.01
C VAL A 47 -2.66 -12.87 2.82
N GLY A 48 -2.36 -12.43 1.59
CA GLY A 48 -2.90 -13.02 0.37
C GLY A 48 -2.56 -14.51 0.24
N ALA A 49 -1.33 -14.91 0.57
CA ALA A 49 -0.89 -16.30 0.53
C ALA A 49 -1.59 -17.15 1.59
N ALA A 50 -1.68 -16.69 2.83
CA ALA A 50 -2.35 -17.43 3.89
C ALA A 50 -3.84 -17.66 3.56
N TRP A 51 -4.53 -16.64 3.04
CA TRP A 51 -5.91 -16.79 2.59
C TRP A 51 -6.06 -17.73 1.39
N SER A 52 -5.20 -17.57 0.37
CA SER A 52 -5.22 -18.42 -0.84
C SER A 52 -4.84 -19.88 -0.56
N ALA A 53 -4.08 -20.14 0.52
CA ALA A 53 -3.77 -21.47 1.04
C ALA A 53 -4.92 -22.09 1.85
N GLY A 54 -6.06 -21.40 1.99
CA GLY A 54 -7.28 -21.94 2.60
C GLY A 54 -7.50 -21.57 4.06
N LYS A 55 -6.75 -20.64 4.65
CA LYS A 55 -7.04 -20.14 6.00
C LYS A 55 -8.35 -19.37 6.01
N SER A 56 -9.23 -19.71 6.95
CA SER A 56 -10.47 -18.96 7.14
C SER A 56 -10.19 -17.55 7.66
N ILE A 57 -11.12 -16.61 7.39
CA ILE A 57 -11.02 -15.23 7.90
C ILE A 57 -10.89 -15.21 9.43
N ALA A 58 -11.60 -16.08 10.14
CA ALA A 58 -11.51 -16.21 11.59
C ALA A 58 -10.10 -16.62 12.04
N GLU A 59 -9.50 -17.62 11.40
CA GLU A 59 -8.12 -18.03 11.69
C GLU A 59 -7.11 -16.91 11.39
N LEU A 60 -7.24 -16.25 10.23
CA LEU A 60 -6.35 -15.15 9.86
C LEU A 60 -6.42 -14.01 10.88
N ARG A 61 -7.62 -13.71 11.35
CA ARG A 61 -7.87 -12.66 12.34
C ARG A 61 -7.26 -13.00 13.70
N GLU A 62 -7.48 -14.21 14.19
CA GLU A 62 -6.88 -14.68 15.45
C GLU A 62 -5.36 -14.66 15.38
N ILE A 63 -4.79 -15.14 14.26
CA ILE A 63 -3.34 -15.10 14.05
C ILE A 63 -2.84 -13.66 14.02
N ALA A 64 -3.47 -12.78 13.24
CA ALA A 64 -3.06 -11.39 13.09
C ALA A 64 -3.05 -10.64 14.42
N ILE A 65 -4.10 -10.79 15.24
CA ILE A 65 -4.23 -10.11 16.54
C ILE A 65 -3.29 -10.73 17.58
N GLY A 66 -2.95 -12.01 17.45
CA GLY A 66 -2.05 -12.72 18.35
C GLY A 66 -0.56 -12.57 18.05
N LEU A 67 -0.17 -11.91 16.96
CA LEU A 67 1.23 -11.71 16.60
C LEU A 67 1.95 -10.85 17.63
N VAL A 68 3.12 -11.30 18.04
CA VAL A 68 4.05 -10.51 18.87
C VAL A 68 5.36 -10.29 18.13
N ARG A 69 6.13 -9.27 18.54
CA ARG A 69 7.37 -8.87 17.85
C ARG A 69 8.32 -10.02 17.57
N LYS A 70 8.51 -10.94 18.52
CA LYS A 70 9.42 -12.10 18.39
C LYS A 70 9.01 -13.12 17.32
N ASP A 71 7.76 -13.09 16.87
CA ASP A 71 7.26 -14.01 15.84
C ASP A 71 7.76 -13.63 14.44
N ILE A 72 8.21 -12.38 14.27
CA ILE A 72 8.69 -11.84 12.99
C ILE A 72 10.12 -11.30 13.13
N PHE A 73 10.39 -10.55 14.19
CA PHE A 73 11.63 -9.82 14.40
C PHE A 73 12.39 -10.34 15.62
N ALA A 74 13.40 -11.16 15.37
CA ALA A 74 14.41 -11.53 16.36
C ALA A 74 15.76 -10.93 15.97
N VAL A 75 16.36 -10.13 16.84
CA VAL A 75 17.61 -9.41 16.55
C VAL A 75 18.77 -10.38 16.31
N ALA A 76 19.54 -10.16 15.25
CA ALA A 76 20.73 -10.94 14.89
C ALA A 76 21.97 -10.47 15.69
N HIS A 77 21.90 -10.54 17.03
CA HIS A 77 22.91 -9.98 17.94
C HIS A 77 24.35 -10.44 17.64
N ALA A 78 24.54 -11.71 17.29
CA ALA A 78 25.86 -12.25 16.96
C ALA A 78 26.40 -11.65 15.65
N ASP A 79 25.59 -11.60 14.59
CA ASP A 79 26.02 -11.02 13.31
C ASP A 79 26.29 -9.51 13.44
N MET A 80 25.47 -8.78 14.18
CA MET A 80 25.71 -7.35 14.45
C MET A 80 26.99 -7.12 15.26
N ALA A 81 27.31 -7.99 16.23
CA ALA A 81 28.52 -7.89 17.05
C ALA A 81 29.79 -8.21 16.26
N PHE A 82 29.77 -9.27 15.44
CA PHE A 82 30.97 -9.76 14.74
C PHE A 82 31.16 -9.15 13.35
N LYS A 83 30.08 -8.92 12.59
CA LYS A 83 30.12 -8.41 11.22
C LYS A 83 29.84 -6.90 11.13
N ARG A 84 29.23 -6.29 12.15
CA ARG A 84 28.89 -4.84 12.19
C ARG A 84 28.20 -4.41 10.89
N MET A 85 28.77 -3.44 10.15
CA MET A 85 28.24 -2.96 8.87
C MET A 85 28.25 -4.00 7.75
N ARG A 86 28.93 -5.14 7.90
CA ARG A 86 28.88 -6.28 6.96
C ARG A 86 27.78 -7.29 7.27
N SER A 87 26.96 -7.05 8.32
CA SER A 87 25.77 -7.86 8.54
C SER A 87 24.76 -7.60 7.42
N PRO A 88 24.20 -8.64 6.77
CA PRO A 88 23.23 -8.44 5.70
C PRO A 88 21.88 -7.93 6.21
N ALA A 89 21.59 -8.08 7.50
CA ALA A 89 20.31 -7.72 8.10
C ALA A 89 20.43 -7.47 9.62
N LEU A 90 19.45 -6.74 10.17
CA LEU A 90 19.26 -6.52 11.61
C LEU A 90 18.55 -7.71 12.29
N PHE A 91 17.63 -8.36 11.56
CA PHE A 91 16.82 -9.45 12.08
C PHE A 91 17.16 -10.79 11.43
N ARG A 92 16.96 -11.85 12.21
CA ARG A 92 17.11 -13.24 11.80
C ARG A 92 15.96 -13.66 10.88
N ARG A 93 16.23 -14.60 9.97
CA ARG A 93 15.22 -15.17 9.06
C ARG A 93 14.26 -16.15 9.75
N GLU A 94 14.73 -16.88 10.76
CA GLU A 94 14.02 -18.06 11.28
C GLU A 94 12.60 -17.78 11.82
N PRO A 95 12.32 -16.66 12.53
CA PRO A 95 10.96 -16.38 13.02
C PRO A 95 9.94 -16.27 11.88
N LEU A 96 10.28 -15.48 10.85
CA LEU A 96 9.40 -15.31 9.69
C LEU A 96 9.27 -16.63 8.90
N ASP A 97 10.34 -17.41 8.76
CA ASP A 97 10.28 -18.75 8.14
C ASP A 97 9.28 -19.67 8.85
N HIS A 98 9.32 -19.70 10.18
CA HIS A 98 8.41 -20.51 10.99
C HIS A 98 6.95 -20.02 10.86
N LEU A 99 6.75 -18.71 10.86
CA LEU A 99 5.43 -18.11 10.65
C LEU A 99 4.87 -18.50 9.27
N LEU A 100 5.66 -18.36 8.20
CA LEU A 100 5.24 -18.68 6.85
C LEU A 100 4.94 -20.17 6.68
N HIS A 101 5.77 -21.06 7.21
CA HIS A 101 5.49 -22.49 7.19
C HIS A 101 4.19 -22.84 7.93
N ARG A 102 3.88 -22.17 9.05
CA ARG A 102 2.59 -22.35 9.76
C ARG A 102 1.38 -21.84 8.97
N LEU A 103 1.57 -20.77 8.19
CA LEU A 103 0.49 -20.14 7.42
C LEU A 103 0.17 -20.88 6.12
N VAL A 104 1.19 -21.27 5.35
CA VAL A 104 1.01 -21.83 4.00
C VAL A 104 1.59 -23.23 3.82
N GLY A 105 2.40 -23.74 4.75
CA GLY A 105 3.04 -25.06 4.62
C GLY A 105 4.12 -25.10 3.52
N ASP A 106 4.25 -26.26 2.89
CA ASP A 106 5.24 -26.54 1.83
C ASP A 106 4.57 -26.68 0.46
N ILE A 107 3.66 -25.75 0.16
CA ILE A 107 2.91 -25.72 -1.10
C ILE A 107 3.56 -24.81 -2.15
N THR A 108 3.22 -25.05 -3.40
CA THR A 108 3.55 -24.22 -4.56
C THR A 108 2.35 -23.33 -4.94
N PHE A 109 2.52 -22.44 -5.92
CA PHE A 109 1.43 -21.56 -6.34
C PHE A 109 0.29 -22.33 -7.02
N GLN A 110 0.59 -23.49 -7.61
CA GLN A 110 -0.39 -24.36 -8.27
C GLN A 110 -1.37 -25.02 -7.29
N ASP A 111 -0.99 -25.11 -6.01
CA ASP A 111 -1.80 -25.73 -4.96
C ASP A 111 -2.80 -24.74 -4.31
N LEU A 112 -2.73 -23.44 -4.66
CA LEU A 112 -3.55 -22.40 -4.05
C LEU A 112 -4.99 -22.43 -4.58
N GLY A 113 -5.96 -22.21 -3.68
CA GLY A 113 -7.38 -22.16 -4.03
C GLY A 113 -7.77 -20.91 -4.83
N ASN A 114 -7.00 -19.82 -4.66
CA ASN A 114 -7.12 -18.59 -5.43
C ASN A 114 -5.75 -18.23 -6.01
N PRO A 115 -5.66 -17.82 -7.29
CA PRO A 115 -4.39 -17.41 -7.87
C PRO A 115 -3.77 -16.24 -7.10
N LEU A 116 -2.49 -16.39 -6.77
CA LEU A 116 -1.69 -15.39 -6.07
C LEU A 116 -0.47 -15.04 -6.90
N ILE A 117 -0.21 -13.75 -7.05
CA ILE A 117 1.05 -13.22 -7.58
C ILE A 117 1.81 -12.47 -6.50
N VAL A 118 3.09 -12.80 -6.32
CA VAL A 118 3.94 -12.19 -5.28
C VAL A 118 5.02 -11.33 -5.92
N ASN A 119 5.02 -10.04 -5.60
CA ASN A 119 6.01 -9.08 -6.07
C ASN A 119 7.32 -9.16 -5.27
N THR A 120 8.44 -9.24 -5.95
CA THR A 120 9.80 -9.20 -5.37
C THR A 120 10.73 -8.42 -6.29
N VAL A 121 11.91 -8.06 -5.80
CA VAL A 121 12.96 -7.46 -6.63
C VAL A 121 14.22 -8.32 -6.54
N ASP A 122 14.80 -8.66 -7.69
CA ASP A 122 16.12 -9.28 -7.76
C ASP A 122 17.19 -8.26 -7.31
N LEU A 123 17.91 -8.61 -6.25
CA LEU A 123 18.85 -7.71 -5.58
C LEU A 123 19.98 -7.22 -6.49
N ASN A 124 20.42 -8.05 -7.44
CA ASN A 124 21.60 -7.75 -8.27
C ASN A 124 21.26 -6.92 -9.51
N SER A 125 20.12 -7.19 -10.13
CA SER A 125 19.68 -6.53 -11.36
C SER A 125 18.70 -5.38 -11.13
N GLY A 126 18.05 -5.33 -9.96
CA GLY A 126 16.97 -4.39 -9.67
C GLY A 126 15.66 -4.71 -10.40
N MET A 127 15.59 -5.84 -11.13
CA MET A 127 14.40 -6.23 -11.87
C MET A 127 13.30 -6.74 -10.94
N GLN A 128 12.07 -6.27 -11.15
CA GLN A 128 10.90 -6.85 -10.48
C GLN A 128 10.61 -8.26 -11.01
N VAL A 129 10.32 -9.19 -10.10
CA VAL A 129 9.93 -10.57 -10.40
C VAL A 129 8.62 -10.88 -9.71
N PHE A 130 7.67 -11.42 -10.49
CA PHE A 130 6.31 -11.71 -10.08
C PHE A 130 6.10 -13.23 -10.01
N TRP A 131 6.23 -13.80 -8.81
CA TRP A 131 6.06 -15.24 -8.59
C TRP A 131 4.60 -15.65 -8.65
N GLY A 132 4.31 -16.85 -9.15
CA GLY A 132 2.95 -17.34 -9.41
C GLY A 132 2.46 -17.11 -10.85
N LEU A 133 3.21 -16.36 -11.67
CA LEU A 133 3.02 -16.37 -13.12
C LEU A 133 3.48 -17.72 -13.71
N GLU A 134 3.00 -18.05 -14.91
CA GLU A 134 3.42 -19.25 -15.64
C GLU A 134 4.95 -19.35 -15.72
N GLY A 135 5.50 -20.48 -15.27
CA GLY A 135 6.94 -20.75 -15.20
C GLY A 135 7.64 -20.26 -13.92
N LEU A 136 6.94 -19.48 -13.09
CA LEU A 136 7.38 -18.98 -11.78
C LEU A 136 6.47 -19.45 -10.64
N ASP A 137 5.64 -20.46 -10.89
CA ASP A 137 4.57 -20.98 -10.03
C ASP A 137 4.95 -22.29 -9.30
N GLU A 138 6.02 -22.95 -9.71
CA GLU A 138 6.57 -24.14 -9.03
C GLU A 138 7.40 -23.82 -7.78
N VAL A 139 7.70 -22.55 -7.52
CA VAL A 139 8.48 -22.14 -6.35
C VAL A 139 7.62 -22.26 -5.09
N PRO A 140 8.16 -22.74 -3.95
CA PRO A 140 7.40 -22.75 -2.70
C PRO A 140 6.88 -21.36 -2.36
N VAL A 141 5.59 -21.26 -2.07
CA VAL A 141 4.92 -19.96 -1.79
C VAL A 141 5.61 -19.24 -0.64
N LYS A 142 5.98 -19.97 0.43
CA LYS A 142 6.70 -19.42 1.58
C LYS A 142 8.01 -18.73 1.20
N ASP A 143 8.72 -19.18 0.16
CA ASP A 143 10.00 -18.60 -0.23
C ASP A 143 9.80 -17.30 -1.01
N ALA A 144 8.86 -17.28 -1.95
CA ALA A 144 8.46 -16.07 -2.64
C ALA A 144 7.90 -15.01 -1.67
N VAL A 145 7.05 -15.41 -0.72
CA VAL A 145 6.50 -14.51 0.30
C VAL A 145 7.60 -14.01 1.24
N PHE A 146 8.52 -14.87 1.68
CA PHE A 146 9.66 -14.43 2.49
C PHE A 146 10.47 -13.37 1.75
N ALA A 147 10.82 -13.62 0.49
CA ALA A 147 11.54 -12.67 -0.36
C ALA A 147 10.78 -11.34 -0.44
N SER A 148 9.46 -11.40 -0.63
CA SER A 148 8.60 -10.23 -0.69
C SER A 148 8.55 -9.45 0.62
N CYS A 149 8.76 -10.08 1.77
CA CYS A 149 8.84 -9.41 3.07
C CYS A 149 10.27 -8.98 3.47
N ALA A 150 11.28 -9.33 2.67
CA ALA A 150 12.69 -9.13 3.03
C ALA A 150 13.13 -7.68 2.80
N LEU A 151 12.65 -6.76 3.65
CA LEU A 151 12.98 -5.33 3.55
C LEU A 151 14.50 -5.12 3.74
N PRO A 152 15.17 -4.35 2.85
CA PRO A 152 16.62 -4.16 2.90
C PRO A 152 17.13 -3.64 4.25
N GLY A 153 18.17 -4.27 4.77
CA GLY A 153 18.75 -3.95 6.08
C GLY A 153 17.99 -4.54 7.27
N TYR A 154 16.72 -4.91 7.11
CA TYR A 154 15.89 -5.49 8.17
C TYR A 154 15.93 -7.01 8.16
N LEU A 155 15.65 -7.62 7.01
CA LEU A 155 15.66 -9.06 6.82
C LEU A 155 16.66 -9.43 5.71
N PRO A 156 17.30 -10.61 5.79
CA PRO A 156 18.26 -11.01 4.78
C PRO A 156 17.56 -11.31 3.45
N PRO A 157 18.20 -11.02 2.30
CA PRO A 157 17.69 -11.43 0.99
C PRO A 157 17.44 -12.93 0.92
N ARG A 158 16.42 -13.34 0.15
CA ARG A 158 16.05 -14.73 -0.04
C ARG A 158 16.69 -15.30 -1.29
N GLU A 159 17.37 -16.41 -1.15
CA GLU A 159 17.87 -17.15 -2.31
C GLU A 159 16.74 -18.01 -2.91
N ILE A 160 16.46 -17.83 -4.20
CA ILE A 160 15.53 -18.66 -4.97
C ILE A 160 16.22 -19.00 -6.29
N ARG A 161 16.41 -20.30 -6.56
CA ARG A 161 17.05 -20.81 -7.80
C ARG A 161 18.40 -20.12 -8.10
N GLY A 162 19.24 -19.92 -7.07
CA GLY A 162 20.59 -19.35 -7.19
C GLY A 162 20.66 -17.82 -7.36
N ARG A 163 19.54 -17.11 -7.22
CA ARG A 163 19.48 -15.64 -7.25
C ARG A 163 18.90 -15.11 -5.93
N PHE A 164 19.25 -13.87 -5.58
CA PHE A 164 18.83 -13.25 -4.32
C PHE A 164 17.76 -12.19 -4.56
N TYR A 165 16.68 -12.28 -3.78
CA TYR A 165 15.51 -11.42 -3.90
C TYR A 165 15.23 -10.70 -2.60
N MET A 166 14.68 -9.49 -2.71
CA MET A 166 14.28 -8.63 -1.60
C MET A 166 12.86 -8.11 -1.79
N ASP A 167 12.38 -7.36 -0.80
CA ASP A 167 11.02 -6.82 -0.77
C ASP A 167 10.70 -6.03 -2.05
N GLY A 168 9.60 -6.40 -2.70
CA GLY A 168 9.11 -5.79 -3.94
C GLY A 168 8.70 -4.33 -3.76
N ALA A 169 8.41 -3.92 -2.52
CA ALA A 169 8.00 -2.58 -2.16
C ALA A 169 9.08 -1.52 -2.42
N THR A 170 10.34 -1.94 -2.56
CA THR A 170 11.46 -1.07 -2.94
C THR A 170 11.29 -0.43 -4.32
N VAL A 171 10.55 -1.07 -5.22
CA VAL A 171 10.24 -0.58 -6.57
C VAL A 171 8.75 -0.31 -6.75
N ASP A 172 7.90 -1.11 -6.09
CA ASP A 172 6.46 -1.08 -6.29
C ASP A 172 5.71 -1.62 -5.07
N ASN A 173 5.36 -0.72 -4.14
CA ASN A 173 4.68 -1.11 -2.91
C ASN A 173 3.21 -1.53 -3.11
N LEU A 174 2.60 -1.16 -4.23
CA LEU A 174 1.22 -1.49 -4.58
C LEU A 174 1.18 -1.92 -6.06
N PRO A 175 1.46 -3.20 -6.36
CA PRO A 175 1.74 -3.68 -7.72
C PRO A 175 0.53 -3.79 -8.65
N VAL A 176 -0.15 -2.66 -8.87
CA VAL A 176 -1.32 -2.52 -9.76
C VAL A 176 -0.96 -2.77 -11.22
N GLY A 177 0.29 -2.53 -11.60
CA GLY A 177 0.81 -2.81 -12.95
C GLY A 177 0.67 -4.28 -13.33
N THR A 178 0.89 -5.19 -12.38
CA THR A 178 0.77 -6.63 -12.58
C THR A 178 -0.68 -7.02 -12.86
N ALA A 179 -1.63 -6.40 -12.17
CA ALA A 179 -3.06 -6.66 -12.39
C ALA A 179 -3.54 -6.31 -13.81
N ARG A 180 -2.92 -5.31 -14.46
CA ARG A 180 -3.16 -4.98 -15.88
C ARG A 180 -2.75 -6.13 -16.80
N ILE A 181 -1.60 -6.74 -16.57
CA ILE A 181 -1.06 -7.83 -17.40
C ILE A 181 -1.93 -9.08 -17.26
N LEU A 182 -2.53 -9.27 -16.08
CA LEU A 182 -3.41 -10.39 -15.78
C LEU A 182 -4.87 -10.18 -16.24
N GLY A 183 -5.17 -9.12 -17.00
CA GLY A 183 -6.47 -8.92 -17.64
C GLY A 183 -7.64 -8.54 -16.73
N ALA A 184 -7.38 -7.82 -15.63
CA ALA A 184 -8.43 -7.35 -14.72
C ALA A 184 -9.38 -6.33 -15.41
N ASP A 185 -10.71 -6.46 -15.20
CA ASP A 185 -11.67 -5.42 -15.61
C ASP A 185 -11.58 -4.20 -14.69
N VAL A 186 -11.40 -4.47 -13.39
CA VAL A 186 -11.28 -3.49 -12.32
C VAL A 186 -10.20 -3.96 -11.35
N ILE A 187 -9.42 -3.03 -10.80
CA ILE A 187 -8.47 -3.30 -9.73
C ILE A 187 -9.05 -2.77 -8.43
N ILE A 188 -9.11 -3.60 -7.38
CA ILE A 188 -9.29 -3.12 -6.02
C ILE A 188 -7.91 -3.05 -5.39
N ALA A 189 -7.39 -1.83 -5.17
CA ALA A 189 -6.06 -1.62 -4.62
C ALA A 189 -6.18 -1.18 -3.16
N VAL A 190 -5.56 -1.94 -2.26
CA VAL A 190 -5.55 -1.67 -0.82
C VAL A 190 -4.19 -1.14 -0.41
N ASP A 191 -4.14 0.15 -0.11
CA ASP A 191 -2.93 0.79 0.36
C ASP A 191 -2.97 1.01 1.88
N VAL A 192 -2.05 0.36 2.57
CA VAL A 192 -1.81 0.48 4.02
C VAL A 192 -0.49 1.21 4.33
N SER A 193 0.16 1.73 3.30
CA SER A 193 1.52 2.26 3.39
C SER A 193 1.58 3.67 3.94
N ALA A 194 0.48 4.43 3.86
CA ALA A 194 0.44 5.80 4.38
C ALA A 194 0.91 5.88 5.82
N SER A 195 1.69 6.92 6.06
CA SER A 195 2.29 7.26 7.33
C SER A 195 1.94 8.70 7.62
N ASN A 196 1.62 8.99 8.87
CA ASN A 196 1.35 10.36 9.28
C ASN A 196 2.60 11.22 8.98
N ALA A 197 2.46 12.21 8.11
CA ALA A 197 3.54 13.13 7.75
C ALA A 197 4.09 13.91 8.95
N LEU A 198 3.31 13.99 10.05
CA LEU A 198 3.62 14.70 11.28
C LEU A 198 4.22 13.79 12.37
N ARG A 199 5.28 13.03 12.04
CA ARG A 199 6.07 12.34 13.08
C ARG A 199 7.07 13.32 13.70
N ALA A 200 6.89 13.62 14.99
CA ALA A 200 7.89 14.34 15.76
C ALA A 200 9.08 13.41 16.05
N ASP A 201 10.29 13.96 16.00
CA ASP A 201 11.50 13.41 16.63
C ASP A 201 12.09 12.11 16.06
N THR A 202 11.77 11.72 14.81
CA THR A 202 12.41 10.54 14.17
C THR A 202 13.94 10.65 14.11
N GLN A 203 14.50 11.87 14.07
CA GLN A 203 15.95 12.08 14.11
C GLN A 203 16.61 11.58 15.41
N ASP A 204 15.84 11.48 16.50
CA ASP A 204 16.32 11.12 17.83
C ASP A 204 16.15 9.62 18.14
N GLU A 205 15.54 8.86 17.23
CA GLU A 205 15.27 7.41 17.38
C GLU A 205 16.38 6.49 16.81
N GLY A 206 17.45 7.09 16.28
CA GLY A 206 18.64 6.38 15.79
C GLY A 206 18.60 5.96 14.32
N PHE A 207 19.72 5.38 13.86
CA PHE A 207 19.99 5.13 12.43
C PHE A 207 18.91 4.29 11.73
N ALA A 208 18.41 3.23 12.39
CA ALA A 208 17.42 2.35 11.79
C ALA A 208 16.09 3.08 11.54
N SER A 209 15.62 3.88 12.50
CA SER A 209 14.40 4.69 12.36
C SER A 209 14.53 5.75 11.26
N VAL A 210 15.69 6.42 11.18
CA VAL A 210 15.97 7.39 10.10
C VAL A 210 15.99 6.72 8.73
N PHE A 211 16.64 5.55 8.61
CA PHE A 211 16.68 4.80 7.37
C PHE A 211 15.30 4.30 6.94
N ALA A 212 14.52 3.72 7.86
CA ALA A 212 13.15 3.29 7.59
C ALA A 212 12.29 4.46 7.13
N ARG A 213 12.40 5.63 7.77
CA ARG A 213 11.65 6.82 7.36
C ARG A 213 12.04 7.29 5.97
N ALA A 214 13.33 7.31 5.64
CA ALA A 214 13.79 7.68 4.30
C ALA A 214 13.27 6.70 3.23
N ALA A 215 13.30 5.40 3.52
CA ALA A 215 12.75 4.37 2.64
C ALA A 215 11.23 4.53 2.45
N GLU A 216 10.47 4.73 3.53
CA GLU A 216 9.03 4.99 3.49
C GLU A 216 8.70 6.20 2.58
N ILE A 217 9.41 7.33 2.74
CA ILE A 217 9.20 8.53 1.93
C ILE A 217 9.46 8.25 0.44
N ALA A 218 10.56 7.55 0.13
CA ALA A 218 10.91 7.22 -1.24
C ALA A 218 9.86 6.30 -1.88
N MET A 219 9.44 5.25 -1.16
CA MET A 219 8.43 4.30 -1.62
C MET A 219 7.07 4.97 -1.85
N GLN A 220 6.64 5.83 -0.93
CA GLN A 220 5.39 6.58 -1.07
C GLN A 220 5.46 7.53 -2.28
N SER A 221 6.57 8.23 -2.48
CA SER A 221 6.76 9.14 -3.62
C SER A 221 6.68 8.38 -4.96
N ILE A 222 7.28 7.18 -5.05
CA ILE A 222 7.23 6.33 -6.24
C ILE A 222 5.79 5.86 -6.51
N LEU A 223 5.07 5.43 -5.45
CA LEU A 223 3.68 4.99 -5.56
C LEU A 223 2.78 6.11 -6.08
N GLU A 224 2.89 7.32 -5.51
CA GLU A 224 2.10 8.48 -5.92
C GLU A 224 2.31 8.85 -7.39
N LEU A 225 3.56 8.90 -7.85
CA LEU A 225 3.87 9.18 -9.26
C LEU A 225 3.21 8.15 -10.18
N ARG A 226 3.32 6.86 -9.84
CA ARG A 226 2.75 5.78 -10.63
C ARG A 226 1.23 5.84 -10.70
N LEU A 227 0.57 6.10 -9.58
CA LEU A 227 -0.90 6.13 -9.54
C LEU A 227 -1.47 7.39 -10.19
N ARG A 228 -0.78 8.54 -10.12
CA ARG A 228 -1.20 9.77 -10.80
C ARG A 228 -1.18 9.63 -12.32
N GLU A 229 -0.24 8.86 -12.86
CA GLU A 229 -0.16 8.56 -14.29
C GLU A 229 -1.01 7.34 -14.70
N TRP A 230 -1.75 6.75 -13.77
CA TRP A 230 -2.53 5.55 -14.04
C TRP A 230 -3.71 5.83 -14.96
N THR A 231 -3.93 4.92 -15.92
CA THR A 231 -5.01 4.99 -16.91
C THR A 231 -5.96 3.81 -16.74
N THR A 232 -5.71 2.67 -17.39
CA THR A 232 -6.64 1.52 -17.36
C THR A 232 -5.94 0.25 -16.87
N PRO A 233 -6.63 -0.81 -16.41
CA PRO A 233 -8.03 -0.79 -15.97
C PRO A 233 -8.21 0.16 -14.77
N PRO A 234 -9.44 0.62 -14.48
CA PRO A 234 -9.66 1.56 -13.40
C PRO A 234 -9.34 0.93 -12.03
N ILE A 235 -8.79 1.74 -11.13
CA ILE A 235 -8.47 1.33 -9.76
C ILE A 235 -9.55 1.89 -8.83
N TYR A 236 -10.19 1.03 -8.05
CA TYR A 236 -10.85 1.42 -6.82
C TYR A 236 -9.84 1.36 -5.67
N TYR A 237 -9.51 2.53 -5.10
CA TYR A 237 -8.50 2.69 -4.07
C TYR A 237 -9.13 2.64 -2.67
N ILE A 238 -8.75 1.64 -1.90
CA ILE A 238 -9.14 1.49 -0.50
C ILE A 238 -7.95 1.88 0.37
N HIS A 239 -8.19 2.83 1.27
CA HIS A 239 -7.17 3.38 2.15
C HIS A 239 -7.61 3.26 3.62
N PRO A 240 -7.26 2.16 4.32
CA PRO A 240 -7.50 2.03 5.75
C PRO A 240 -6.80 3.15 6.55
N ARG A 241 -7.47 3.67 7.59
CA ARG A 241 -6.96 4.77 8.41
C ARG A 241 -5.95 4.29 9.45
N VAL A 242 -4.74 3.98 9.00
CA VAL A 242 -3.67 3.40 9.82
C VAL A 242 -2.41 4.26 9.86
N GLU A 243 -2.53 5.53 9.46
CA GLU A 243 -1.40 6.44 9.28
C GLU A 243 -0.73 6.81 10.62
N HIS A 244 -1.49 6.80 11.71
CA HIS A 244 -0.99 7.05 13.07
C HIS A 244 -0.21 5.87 13.64
N ILE A 245 -0.35 4.68 13.06
CA ILE A 245 0.26 3.44 13.57
C ILE A 245 1.62 3.22 12.92
N SER A 246 2.60 2.76 13.70
CA SER A 246 3.93 2.42 13.16
C SER A 246 3.89 1.08 12.41
N ALA A 247 4.67 0.96 11.34
CA ALA A 247 4.83 -0.32 10.63
C ALA A 247 5.49 -1.42 11.50
N PHE A 248 6.06 -1.06 12.65
CA PHE A 248 6.67 -1.96 13.63
C PHE A 248 5.88 -2.07 14.94
N ASP A 249 4.64 -1.58 14.95
CA ASP A 249 3.72 -1.63 16.09
C ASP A 249 3.00 -2.99 16.15
N PHE A 250 3.00 -3.62 17.32
CA PHE A 250 2.32 -4.90 17.58
C PHE A 250 1.19 -4.75 18.62
N ASP A 251 1.02 -3.58 19.21
CA ASP A 251 0.04 -3.33 20.27
C ASP A 251 -1.33 -2.94 19.69
N HIS A 252 -1.35 -2.37 18.48
CA HIS A 252 -2.57 -1.87 17.82
C HIS A 252 -3.14 -2.82 16.75
N LEU A 253 -2.72 -4.09 16.68
CA LEU A 253 -3.09 -5.00 15.58
C LEU A 253 -4.61 -5.21 15.44
N ARG A 254 -5.34 -5.23 16.56
CA ARG A 254 -6.80 -5.30 16.53
C ARG A 254 -7.43 -4.10 15.83
N GLU A 255 -6.96 -2.89 16.15
CA GLU A 255 -7.42 -1.65 15.51
C GLU A 255 -7.11 -1.67 14.02
N VAL A 256 -5.89 -2.06 13.64
CA VAL A 256 -5.48 -2.16 12.23
C VAL A 256 -6.40 -3.08 11.42
N VAL A 257 -6.74 -4.26 11.96
CA VAL A 257 -7.71 -5.19 11.31
C VAL A 257 -9.08 -4.52 11.15
N GLU A 258 -9.57 -3.83 12.19
CA GLU A 258 -10.86 -3.14 12.16
C GLU A 258 -10.90 -1.98 11.16
N GLU A 259 -9.82 -1.21 11.01
CA GLU A 259 -9.75 -0.13 10.02
C GLU A 259 -9.78 -0.68 8.59
N GLY A 260 -9.14 -1.82 8.33
CA GLY A 260 -9.22 -2.51 7.04
C GLY A 260 -10.65 -2.93 6.71
N TYR A 261 -11.36 -3.52 7.67
CA TYR A 261 -12.76 -3.88 7.53
C TYR A 261 -13.64 -2.64 7.30
N ARG A 262 -13.51 -1.61 8.14
CA ARG A 262 -14.32 -0.38 8.07
C ARG A 262 -14.14 0.37 6.76
N ALA A 263 -12.90 0.53 6.28
CA ALA A 263 -12.62 1.21 5.03
C ALA A 263 -13.24 0.47 3.83
N THR A 264 -13.20 -0.86 3.87
CA THR A 264 -13.75 -1.71 2.81
C THR A 264 -15.28 -1.72 2.82
N VAL A 265 -15.91 -1.81 4.00
CA VAL A 265 -17.37 -1.68 4.11
C VAL A 265 -17.84 -0.31 3.61
N ALA A 266 -17.16 0.77 4.02
CA ALA A 266 -17.51 2.12 3.57
C ALA A 266 -17.41 2.27 2.04
N ALA A 267 -16.41 1.63 1.41
CA ALA A 267 -16.29 1.58 -0.04
C ALA A 267 -17.42 0.76 -0.70
N LEU A 268 -17.76 -0.40 -0.13
CA LEU A 268 -18.80 -1.28 -0.65
C LEU A 268 -20.22 -0.73 -0.50
N ASP A 269 -20.42 0.21 0.43
CA ASP A 269 -21.70 0.89 0.67
C ASP A 269 -21.94 2.12 -0.21
N GLN A 270 -20.98 2.45 -1.10
CA GLN A 270 -21.08 3.57 -2.05
C GLN A 270 -20.94 3.07 -3.50
N PRO A 271 -21.87 2.22 -3.99
CA PRO A 271 -21.75 1.59 -5.31
C PRO A 271 -21.67 2.59 -6.48
N GLU A 272 -22.17 3.81 -6.30
CA GLU A 272 -22.08 4.91 -7.26
C GLU A 272 -20.66 5.45 -7.46
N GLU A 273 -19.75 5.22 -6.51
CA GLU A 273 -18.36 5.63 -6.62
C GLU A 273 -17.48 4.59 -7.34
N TRP A 274 -18.04 3.40 -7.62
CA TRP A 274 -17.30 2.31 -8.26
C TRP A 274 -17.12 2.56 -9.76
N PRO A 275 -15.91 2.36 -10.30
CA PRO A 275 -15.70 2.45 -11.73
C PRO A 275 -16.37 1.27 -12.45
N GLY A 276 -16.83 1.55 -13.66
CA GLY A 276 -17.24 0.54 -14.63
C GLY A 276 -16.06 0.03 -15.47
N PRO A 277 -16.22 -1.11 -16.16
CA PRO A 277 -15.23 -1.55 -17.16
C PRO A 277 -15.01 -0.48 -18.22
N GLY A 278 -13.75 -0.12 -18.47
CA GLY A 278 -13.36 0.90 -19.44
C GLY A 278 -13.18 2.32 -18.88
N ASP A 279 -13.55 2.56 -17.62
CA ASP A 279 -13.18 3.80 -16.92
C ASP A 279 -11.65 3.90 -16.75
N ALA A 280 -11.16 5.12 -16.48
CA ALA A 280 -9.74 5.39 -16.35
C ALA A 280 -9.39 6.11 -15.04
N GLY A 281 -8.20 5.81 -14.54
CA GLY A 281 -7.59 6.43 -13.38
C GLY A 281 -7.95 5.72 -12.08
N VAL A 282 -7.84 6.50 -11.01
CA VAL A 282 -8.08 6.05 -9.63
C VAL A 282 -9.40 6.63 -9.12
N HIS A 283 -10.17 5.78 -8.44
CA HIS A 283 -11.48 6.02 -7.85
C HIS A 283 -11.43 5.73 -6.34
N PRO A 284 -12.36 6.26 -5.52
CA PRO A 284 -13.47 7.15 -5.89
C PRO A 284 -12.98 8.55 -6.29
N ARG A 285 -13.64 9.20 -7.25
CA ARG A 285 -13.35 10.60 -7.60
C ARG A 285 -14.41 11.51 -7.00
N ARG A 286 -13.97 12.61 -6.38
CA ARG A 286 -14.87 13.56 -5.71
C ARG A 286 -14.56 15.01 -6.12
N PRO A 287 -15.60 15.84 -6.28
CA PRO A 287 -15.42 17.26 -6.52
C PRO A 287 -14.83 17.94 -5.29
N VAL A 288 -13.75 18.69 -5.48
CA VAL A 288 -13.10 19.50 -4.45
C VAL A 288 -12.80 20.89 -4.97
N THR A 289 -12.84 21.88 -4.07
CA THR A 289 -12.40 23.24 -4.33
C THR A 289 -11.13 23.51 -3.52
N VAL A 290 -10.05 23.83 -4.23
CA VAL A 290 -8.72 24.14 -3.67
C VAL A 290 -8.56 25.64 -3.46
N ARG A 291 -7.96 26.00 -2.32
CA ARG A 291 -7.74 27.40 -1.92
C ARG A 291 -6.34 27.59 -1.35
N VAL A 292 -5.83 28.81 -1.52
CA VAL A 292 -4.59 29.28 -0.87
C VAL A 292 -4.92 30.39 0.13
N GLN A 293 -4.50 30.20 1.38
CA GLN A 293 -4.45 31.20 2.43
C GLN A 293 -3.22 32.07 2.20
N ARG A 294 -3.45 33.27 1.66
CA ARG A 294 -2.41 34.18 1.17
C ARG A 294 -1.42 34.57 2.27
N GLU A 295 -1.95 34.80 3.47
CA GLU A 295 -1.24 35.19 4.69
C GLU A 295 -0.25 34.13 5.17
N ARG A 296 -0.52 32.84 4.90
CA ARG A 296 0.38 31.73 5.23
C ARG A 296 1.34 31.38 4.09
N CYS A 297 1.01 31.76 2.86
CA CYS A 297 1.83 31.41 1.71
C CYS A 297 3.17 32.14 1.76
N ILE A 298 4.29 31.40 1.77
CA ILE A 298 5.65 31.96 1.78
C ILE A 298 6.26 32.09 0.37
N GLY A 299 5.51 31.74 -0.68
CA GLY A 299 5.99 31.89 -2.06
C GLY A 299 7.08 30.92 -2.48
N CYS A 300 7.24 29.78 -1.80
CA CYS A 300 8.31 28.81 -2.08
C CYS A 300 8.20 28.08 -3.44
N GLY A 301 7.09 28.26 -4.18
CA GLY A 301 6.89 27.64 -5.48
C GLY A 301 6.63 26.13 -5.49
N ALA A 302 6.71 25.44 -4.35
CA ALA A 302 6.56 23.98 -4.27
C ALA A 302 5.26 23.45 -4.91
N CYS A 303 4.15 24.18 -4.74
CA CYS A 303 2.87 23.81 -5.36
C CYS A 303 2.87 23.86 -6.89
N LEU A 304 3.71 24.70 -7.53
CA LEU A 304 3.82 24.73 -8.99
C LEU A 304 4.54 23.48 -9.54
N VAL A 305 5.35 22.83 -8.70
CA VAL A 305 6.08 21.60 -9.06
C VAL A 305 5.26 20.35 -8.72
N GLN A 306 4.58 20.36 -7.57
CA GLN A 306 3.95 19.17 -6.99
C GLN A 306 2.49 18.96 -7.38
N ALA A 307 1.79 20.03 -7.75
CA ALA A 307 0.38 19.97 -8.16
C ALA A 307 0.26 19.71 -9.67
N PRO A 308 -0.92 19.31 -10.16
CA PRO A 308 -1.16 19.18 -11.60
C PRO A 308 -0.74 20.43 -12.40
N PRO A 309 -0.12 20.25 -13.58
CA PRO A 309 0.39 21.37 -14.37
C PRO A 309 -0.67 22.45 -14.64
N GLY A 310 -0.30 23.71 -14.37
CA GLY A 310 -1.16 24.86 -14.62
C GLY A 310 -2.26 25.08 -13.57
N MET A 311 -2.24 24.38 -12.43
CA MET A 311 -3.17 24.58 -11.32
C MET A 311 -2.81 25.78 -10.42
N PHE A 312 -1.52 26.11 -10.32
CA PHE A 312 -1.01 27.22 -9.52
C PHE A 312 -0.13 28.15 -10.37
N VAL A 313 -0.17 29.43 -10.04
CA VAL A 313 0.78 30.44 -10.49
C VAL A 313 1.27 31.25 -9.28
N LEU A 314 2.39 31.96 -9.44
CA LEU A 314 2.79 32.99 -8.49
C LEU A 314 2.32 34.35 -9.03
N ASP A 315 1.71 35.16 -8.17
CA ASP A 315 1.36 36.54 -8.51
C ASP A 315 2.57 37.48 -8.42
N ALA A 316 2.35 38.77 -8.68
CA ALA A 316 3.39 39.80 -8.64
C ALA A 316 4.04 39.97 -7.26
N GLN A 317 3.44 39.47 -6.18
CA GLN A 317 4.00 39.48 -4.82
C GLN A 317 4.61 38.12 -4.44
N GLY A 318 4.76 37.21 -5.42
CA GLY A 318 5.32 35.87 -5.21
C GLY A 318 4.40 34.95 -4.42
N LYS A 319 3.11 35.25 -4.28
CA LYS A 319 2.15 34.39 -3.57
C LYS A 319 1.48 33.42 -4.54
N ALA A 320 1.28 32.18 -4.08
CA ALA A 320 0.58 31.18 -4.86
C ALA A 320 -0.90 31.57 -5.03
N VAL A 321 -1.38 31.47 -6.27
CA VAL A 321 -2.78 31.68 -6.65
C VAL A 321 -3.25 30.42 -7.38
N VAL A 322 -4.43 29.92 -7.00
CA VAL A 322 -5.05 28.78 -7.67
C VAL A 322 -5.76 29.27 -8.93
N THR A 323 -5.33 28.82 -10.10
CA THR A 323 -5.94 29.18 -11.40
C THR A 323 -7.11 28.26 -11.76
N ARG A 324 -7.11 27.03 -11.21
CA ARG A 324 -8.14 26.02 -11.40
C ARG A 324 -8.59 25.51 -10.02
N PRO A 325 -9.49 26.25 -9.34
CA PRO A 325 -9.85 25.92 -7.96
C PRO A 325 -10.69 24.65 -7.87
N ASP A 326 -11.61 24.42 -8.82
CA ASP A 326 -12.48 23.25 -8.82
C ASP A 326 -11.80 22.09 -9.53
N GLN A 327 -11.73 20.95 -8.86
CA GLN A 327 -11.03 19.74 -9.30
C GLN A 327 -11.87 18.50 -9.00
N GLU A 328 -11.71 17.46 -9.81
CA GLU A 328 -12.20 16.11 -9.51
C GLU A 328 -11.02 15.27 -9.01
N TRP A 329 -10.98 14.93 -7.73
CA TRP A 329 -9.84 14.27 -7.11
C TRP A 329 -10.16 12.85 -6.67
N SER A 330 -9.23 11.96 -6.98
CA SER A 330 -9.07 10.66 -6.35
C SER A 330 -8.29 10.78 -5.03
N PRO A 331 -8.23 9.73 -4.20
CA PRO A 331 -7.51 9.78 -2.92
C PRO A 331 -6.01 10.14 -3.02
N ILE A 332 -5.39 9.98 -4.19
CA ILE A 332 -3.96 10.22 -4.44
C ILE A 332 -3.64 11.62 -4.99
N ASP A 333 -4.64 12.37 -5.45
CA ASP A 333 -4.44 13.63 -6.18
C ASP A 333 -4.09 14.79 -5.22
N GLY A 334 -4.48 14.68 -3.95
CA GLY A 334 -4.40 15.75 -2.96
C GLY A 334 -3.12 15.82 -2.13
N GLU A 335 -2.15 14.92 -2.32
CA GLU A 335 -1.02 14.78 -1.39
C GLU A 335 -0.20 16.07 -1.21
N PHE A 336 0.02 16.80 -2.31
CA PHE A 336 0.83 18.01 -2.29
C PHE A 336 0.30 19.09 -1.33
N ILE A 337 -0.98 19.02 -0.93
CA ILE A 337 -1.54 19.89 0.12
C ILE A 337 -0.86 19.60 1.46
N ARG A 338 -0.71 18.32 1.81
CA ARG A 338 -0.07 17.88 3.07
C ARG A 338 1.41 18.28 3.10
N HIS A 339 2.04 18.38 1.94
CA HIS A 339 3.43 18.82 1.79
C HIS A 339 3.61 20.34 1.78
N CYS A 340 2.54 21.14 1.93
CA CYS A 340 2.69 22.59 2.05
C CYS A 340 3.34 22.94 3.39
N PRO A 341 4.56 23.51 3.42
CA PRO A 341 5.32 23.72 4.67
C PRO A 341 4.65 24.68 5.65
N THR A 342 3.72 25.51 5.16
CA THR A 342 2.99 26.50 5.96
C THR A 342 1.49 26.24 6.03
N TYR A 343 1.02 25.11 5.51
CA TYR A 343 -0.40 24.76 5.45
C TYR A 343 -1.25 25.86 4.80
N ALA A 344 -0.66 26.56 3.83
CA ALA A 344 -1.34 27.62 3.09
C ALA A 344 -2.36 27.06 2.09
N ILE A 345 -2.21 25.80 1.67
CA ILE A 345 -3.11 25.17 0.70
C ILE A 345 -4.14 24.34 1.45
N SER A 346 -5.39 24.35 1.00
CA SER A 346 -6.45 23.49 1.52
C SER A 346 -7.39 23.05 0.40
N ALA A 347 -7.96 21.87 0.51
CA ALA A 347 -9.07 21.40 -0.32
C ALA A 347 -10.31 21.18 0.55
N ARG A 348 -11.47 21.54 0.03
CA ARG A 348 -12.77 21.25 0.64
C ARG A 348 -13.67 20.56 -0.39
N PRO A 349 -14.57 19.64 0.01
CA PRO A 349 -15.58 19.13 -0.90
C PRO A 349 -16.30 20.30 -1.59
N ALA A 350 -16.46 20.24 -2.91
CA ALA A 350 -17.21 21.27 -3.61
C ALA A 350 -18.67 21.22 -3.14
N ALA A 351 -19.32 22.38 -3.03
CA ALA A 351 -20.73 22.42 -2.67
C ALA A 351 -21.54 21.65 -3.73
N THR A 352 -22.21 20.57 -3.32
CA THR A 352 -23.10 19.84 -4.23
C THR A 352 -24.21 20.78 -4.69
N ALA A 353 -24.45 20.84 -6.00
CA ALA A 353 -25.50 21.66 -6.62
C ALA A 353 -26.94 21.35 -6.10
N LYS A 354 -27.12 20.36 -5.22
CA LYS A 354 -28.38 19.99 -4.58
C LYS A 354 -28.96 21.05 -3.63
N ALA A 355 -28.19 22.07 -3.23
CA ALA A 355 -28.70 23.15 -2.38
C ALA A 355 -29.32 24.34 -3.15
N ALA A 356 -29.14 24.43 -4.48
CA ALA A 356 -29.63 25.57 -5.27
C ALA A 356 -31.07 25.40 -5.79
N GLY A 357 -31.66 24.20 -5.68
CA GLY A 357 -33.02 23.90 -6.17
C GLY A 357 -34.13 23.93 -5.12
N ALA A 358 -33.82 24.28 -3.86
CA ALA A 358 -34.79 24.33 -2.75
C ALA A 358 -35.19 25.78 -2.36
N ALA A 359 -34.85 26.77 -3.20
CA ALA A 359 -35.16 28.18 -2.95
C ALA A 359 -35.65 28.89 -4.22
N SER A 360 -36.53 28.24 -4.99
CA SER A 360 -37.31 28.88 -6.07
C SER A 360 -38.81 28.70 -5.82
#